data_AF-A0A5K1C3J1-F1
#
_entry.id   AF-A0A5K1C3J1-F1
#
_cell.length_a   1.000
_cell.length_b   1.000
_cell.length_c   1.000
_cell.angle_alpha   90.00
_cell.angle_beta   90.00
_cell.angle_gamma   90.00
#
_symmetry.space_group_name_H-M   'P 1'
#
loop_
_entity.id
_entity.type
_entity.pdbx_description
1 polymer ?
#
loop_
_entity_poly.entity_id
_entity_poly.type
_entity_poly.pdbx_seq_one_letter_code
_entity_poly.pdbx_strand_id
1 'polypeptide(L)' 'PANCHDVFPIYIGDDRTDEDAFKVLKERHEGIGILVSEVPKETSASYTLKDPSE' A
#
# COMPACT_ATOMS: atom_id res chain seq x y z
N PRO A 1 -3.86 -22.06 -17.00
CA PRO A 1 -3.79 -20.59 -16.79
C PRO A 1 -4.08 -20.25 -15.33
N ALA A 2 -3.14 -19.59 -14.64
CA ALA A 2 -3.42 -19.04 -13.31
C ALA A 2 -4.51 -17.98 -13.45
N ASN A 3 -5.58 -18.11 -12.68
CA ASN A 3 -6.70 -17.18 -12.72
C ASN A 3 -6.27 -15.94 -11.93
N CYS A 4 -6.23 -14.77 -12.57
CA CYS A 4 -5.82 -13.50 -11.95
C CYS A 4 -6.71 -13.10 -10.75
N HIS A 5 -7.88 -13.71 -10.59
CA HIS A 5 -8.79 -13.43 -9.48
C HIS A 5 -8.37 -13.98 -8.11
N ASP A 6 -7.36 -14.86 -8.05
CA ASP A 6 -6.89 -15.41 -6.77
C ASP A 6 -5.73 -14.60 -6.16
N VAL A 7 -5.33 -13.47 -6.78
CA VAL A 7 -4.28 -12.61 -6.23
C VAL A 7 -4.86 -11.44 -5.46
N PHE A 8 -4.25 -11.14 -4.32
CA PHE A 8 -4.54 -9.95 -3.53
C PHE A 8 -3.37 -8.98 -3.65
N PRO A 9 -3.52 -7.86 -4.37
CA PRO A 9 -2.41 -6.95 -4.63
C PRO A 9 -2.05 -6.17 -3.36
N ILE A 10 -0.74 -6.15 -3.08
CA ILE A 10 -0.13 -5.42 -1.99
C ILE A 10 0.88 -4.47 -2.62
N TYR A 11 0.79 -3.19 -2.27
CA TYR A 11 1.74 -2.17 -2.69
C TYR A 11 2.44 -1.58 -1.47
N ILE A 12 3.76 -1.48 -1.53
CA ILE A 12 4.60 -1.01 -0.43
C ILE A 12 5.43 0.15 -0.96
N GLY A 13 5.41 1.27 -0.26
CA GLY A 13 6.09 2.50 -0.66
C GLY A 13 6.59 3.30 0.55
N ASP A 14 7.60 4.14 0.38
CA ASP A 14 8.23 4.92 1.44
C ASP A 14 8.07 6.44 1.29
N ASP A 15 7.65 6.88 0.10
CA ASP A 15 7.64 8.30 -0.27
C ASP A 15 6.27 8.83 -0.70
N ARG A 16 6.23 10.11 -1.08
CA ARG A 16 4.99 10.80 -1.46
C ARG A 16 4.47 10.38 -2.84
N THR A 17 5.29 9.78 -3.67
CA THR A 17 4.91 9.34 -5.03
C THR A 17 3.99 8.13 -4.99
N ASP A 18 4.05 7.35 -3.91
CA ASP A 18 3.24 6.17 -3.68
C ASP A 18 1.79 6.46 -3.24
N GLU A 19 1.50 7.70 -2.83
CA GLU A 19 0.17 8.09 -2.35
C GLU A 19 -0.95 7.87 -3.38
N ASP A 20 -0.65 8.10 -4.65
CA ASP A 20 -1.64 7.88 -5.71
C ASP A 20 -1.91 6.38 -5.92
N ALA A 21 -0.91 5.52 -5.74
CA ALA A 21 -1.10 4.07 -5.77
C ALA A 21 -1.96 3.58 -4.59
N PHE A 22 -1.70 4.11 -3.38
CA PHE A 22 -2.51 3.80 -2.21
C PHE A 22 -3.97 4.21 -2.39
N LYS A 23 -4.23 5.40 -2.95
CA LYS A 23 -5.59 5.85 -3.28
C LYS A 23 -6.27 4.90 -4.26
N VAL A 24 -5.59 4.53 -5.34
CA VAL A 24 -6.15 3.61 -6.34
C VAL A 24 -6.53 2.27 -5.71
N LEU A 25 -5.68 1.70 -4.85
CA LEU A 25 -5.97 0.42 -4.18
C LEU A 25 -7.15 0.55 -3.21
N LYS A 26 -7.21 1.65 -2.46
CA LYS A 26 -8.29 1.94 -1.51
C LYS A 26 -9.63 2.15 -2.23
N GLU A 27 -9.65 2.93 -3.31
CA GLU A 27 -10.85 3.21 -4.11
C GLU A 27 -11.37 1.98 -4.84
N ARG A 28 -10.48 1.10 -5.28
CA ARG A 28 -10.86 -0.15 -5.93
C ARG A 28 -11.34 -1.22 -4.96
N HIS A 29 -11.09 -1.07 -3.66
CA HIS A 29 -11.39 -2.09 -2.63
C HIS A 29 -10.81 -3.49 -2.94
N GLU A 30 -9.79 -3.55 -3.81
CA GLU A 30 -9.24 -4.79 -4.37
C GLU A 30 -7.75 -4.91 -4.02
N GLY A 31 -7.32 -4.48 -2.83
CA GLY A 31 -5.94 -4.56 -2.39
C GLY A 31 -5.63 -3.65 -1.22
N ILE A 32 -4.36 -3.62 -0.81
CA ILE A 32 -3.90 -2.74 0.28
C ILE A 32 -2.60 -2.02 -0.06
N GLY A 33 -2.51 -0.79 0.43
CA GLY A 33 -1.27 -0.01 0.46
C GLY A 33 -0.62 -0.07 1.84
N ILE A 34 0.69 -0.20 1.88
CA ILE A 34 1.51 -0.14 3.09
C ILE A 34 2.55 0.97 2.93
N LEU A 35 2.52 1.96 3.81
CA LEU A 35 3.54 3.00 3.87
C LEU A 35 4.67 2.56 4.81
N VAL A 36 5.92 2.68 4.39
CA VAL A 36 7.09 2.51 5.26
C VAL A 36 7.61 3.89 5.65
N SER A 37 7.49 4.26 6.92
CA SER A 37 7.92 5.56 7.41
C SER A 37 8.17 5.54 8.91
N GLU A 38 9.34 6.02 9.34
CA GLU A 38 9.69 6.13 10.75
C GLU A 38 8.81 7.16 11.50
N VAL A 39 8.31 8.16 10.77
CA VAL A 39 7.46 9.21 11.31
C VAL A 39 6.00 9.05 10.85
N PRO A 40 5.01 9.34 11.72
CA PRO A 40 3.61 9.39 11.30
C PRO A 40 3.42 10.42 10.18
N LYS A 41 2.82 10.00 9.07
CA LYS A 41 2.48 10.86 7.94
C LYS A 41 1.00 10.69 7.61
N GLU A 42 0.37 11.76 7.14
CA GLU A 42 -0.94 11.62 6.50
C GLU A 42 -0.75 10.81 5.22
N THR A 43 -1.47 9.71 5.10
CA THR A 43 -1.33 8.76 3.99
C THR A 43 -2.66 8.11 3.65
N SER A 44 -2.81 7.74 2.38
CA SER A 44 -3.92 6.95 1.87
C SER A 44 -3.71 5.44 2.05
N ALA A 45 -2.53 5.03 2.53
CA ALA A 45 -2.21 3.64 2.84
C ALA A 45 -3.15 3.05 3.90
N SER A 46 -3.39 1.74 3.82
CA SER A 46 -4.21 1.01 4.79
C SER A 46 -3.42 0.70 6.07
N TYR A 47 -2.10 0.54 5.94
CA TYR A 47 -1.19 0.21 7.02
C TYR A 47 0.10 1.02 6.92
N THR A 48 0.82 1.11 8.03
CA THR A 48 2.13 1.76 8.11
C THR A 48 3.12 0.87 8.85
N LEU A 49 4.34 0.74 8.33
CA LEU A 49 5.49 0.12 8.98
C LEU A 49 6.49 1.20 9.35
N LYS A 50 7.23 1.03 10.44
CA LYS A 50 8.28 1.99 10.85
C LYS A 50 9.51 1.89 9.94
N ASP A 51 9.90 0.66 9.60
CA ASP A 51 11.03 0.37 8.73
C ASP A 51 10.82 -0.96 7.97
N PRO A 52 11.57 -1.24 6.89
CA PRO A 52 11.39 -2.45 6.09
C PRO A 52 11.70 -3.77 6.81
N SER A 53 12.30 -3.74 8.00
CA SER A 53 12.68 -4.92 8.77
C SER A 53 11.59 -5.37 9.74
N GLU A 54 10.56 -4.55 9.94
CA GLU A 54 9.35 -4.86 10.71
C GLU A 54 8.49 -5.92 10.00
#